data_AF-A0A4S3LPF8-F1
#
_entry.id   AF-A0A4S3LPF8-F1
#
_cell.length_a   1.000
_cell.length_b   1.000
_cell.length_c   1.000
_cell.angle_alpha   90.00
_cell.angle_beta   90.00
_cell.angle_gamma   90.00
#
_symmetry.space_group_name_H-M   'P 1'
#
loop_
_entity.id
_entity.type
_entity.pdbx_description
1 polymer ?
#
loop_
_entity_poly.entity_id
_entity_poly.type
_entity_poly.pdbx_seq_one_letter_code
_entity_poly.pdbx_strand_id
1 'polypeptide(L)'
;TQANAFYVDDRIDVGDWTITPGMRYEHIQSYQNNYIKGTKQEISYNAPLPALNVVYHLNDAWNIYGNTEGSFGTVQYSQIGKAVDSGNIEPEKARTWELGTRFDNSIVKAEVGLFLINFNNQYDSNQTTDSVTARGKTRHTGLESQIRYDLSDLSPTLENVSAYASYAYVNAVIREEGDTHGNQVPFSPKNKGTLGLDYTPGNWFFNVNSEYQSGQFADNANTVEESADGSTGRIPGFMLWGARAGYQFGADMANLNLAFGVKNIFDHEYFTRAYDDNNKGLYAGQPRTLYMQGSLKF
;
A
#
# COMPACT_ATOMS: atom_id res chain seq x y z
N THR A 1 -14.50 -14.96 19.37
CA THR A 1 -14.37 -13.50 19.29
C THR A 1 -15.71 -12.87 19.05
N GLN A 2 -15.98 -11.78 19.73
CA GLN A 2 -17.14 -10.93 19.52
C GLN A 2 -16.64 -9.50 19.32
N ALA A 3 -17.09 -8.83 18.27
CA ALA A 3 -16.77 -7.44 18.00
C ALA A 3 -18.07 -6.68 17.73
N ASN A 4 -18.28 -5.57 18.43
CA ASN A 4 -19.41 -4.67 18.22
C ASN A 4 -18.87 -3.32 17.78
N ALA A 5 -19.29 -2.83 16.64
CA ALA A 5 -18.83 -1.58 16.06
C ALA A 5 -19.99 -0.62 15.83
N PHE A 6 -19.78 0.64 16.18
CA PHE A 6 -20.68 1.76 15.93
C PHE A 6 -19.91 2.86 15.21
N TYR A 7 -20.56 3.55 14.28
CA TYR A 7 -20.00 4.73 13.63
C TYR A 7 -21.06 5.79 13.42
N VAL A 8 -20.62 7.04 13.41
CA VAL A 8 -21.42 8.21 13.05
C VAL A 8 -20.52 9.17 12.30
N ASP A 9 -21.03 9.71 11.21
CA ASP A 9 -20.42 10.77 10.43
C ASP A 9 -21.51 11.72 9.91
N ASP A 10 -21.12 12.95 9.64
CA ASP A 10 -22.00 13.97 9.08
C ASP A 10 -21.28 14.65 7.92
N ARG A 11 -21.82 14.57 6.70
CA ARG A 11 -21.27 15.25 5.54
C ARG A 11 -21.95 16.60 5.40
N ILE A 12 -21.17 17.65 5.60
CA ILE A 12 -21.65 19.03 5.62
C ILE A 12 -21.09 19.76 4.41
N ASP A 13 -21.92 19.99 3.40
CA ASP A 13 -21.57 20.80 2.23
C ASP A 13 -21.93 22.27 2.49
N VAL A 14 -20.94 23.19 2.51
CA VAL A 14 -21.12 24.64 2.76
C VAL A 14 -20.28 25.46 1.80
N GLY A 15 -20.92 26.10 0.83
CA GLY A 15 -20.21 26.79 -0.25
C GLY A 15 -19.34 25.80 -1.03
N ASP A 16 -18.06 26.13 -1.21
CA ASP A 16 -17.08 25.27 -1.87
C ASP A 16 -16.44 24.23 -0.92
N TRP A 17 -16.93 24.09 0.31
CA TRP A 17 -16.40 23.16 1.30
C TRP A 17 -17.29 21.93 1.45
N THR A 18 -16.67 20.75 1.52
CA THR A 18 -17.28 19.53 2.08
C THR A 18 -16.50 19.18 3.35
N ILE A 19 -17.17 19.19 4.50
CA ILE A 19 -16.57 18.89 5.81
C ILE A 19 -17.26 17.65 6.37
N THR A 20 -16.47 16.63 6.73
CA THR A 20 -16.98 15.36 7.24
C THR A 20 -16.30 14.98 8.56
N PRO A 21 -16.79 15.47 9.72
CA PRO A 21 -16.45 14.87 11.00
C PRO A 21 -17.02 13.45 11.10
N GLY A 22 -16.28 12.56 11.76
CA GLY A 22 -16.72 11.20 11.99
C GLY A 22 -16.14 10.62 13.29
N MET A 23 -16.81 9.60 13.81
CA MET A 23 -16.35 8.84 14.96
C MET A 23 -16.75 7.38 14.74
N ARG A 24 -15.77 6.49 14.85
CA ARG A 24 -15.99 5.05 14.96
C ARG A 24 -15.60 4.58 16.36
N TYR A 25 -16.35 3.64 16.90
CA TYR A 25 -16.07 2.99 18.17
C TYR A 25 -16.25 1.49 18.03
N GLU A 26 -15.26 0.73 18.45
CA GLU A 26 -15.35 -0.73 18.53
C GLU A 26 -15.12 -1.24 19.94
N HIS A 27 -15.93 -2.21 20.36
CA HIS A 27 -15.70 -3.04 21.53
C HIS A 27 -15.41 -4.47 21.08
N ILE A 28 -14.24 -4.99 21.46
CA ILE A 28 -13.75 -6.30 21.00
C ILE A 28 -13.46 -7.18 22.21
N GLN A 29 -13.94 -8.41 22.13
CA GLN A 29 -13.66 -9.50 23.06
C GLN A 29 -13.12 -10.70 22.30
N SER A 30 -11.91 -11.13 22.67
CA SER A 30 -11.24 -12.28 22.05
C SER A 30 -10.77 -13.25 23.13
N TYR A 31 -10.64 -14.52 22.77
CA TYR A 31 -10.09 -15.53 23.66
C TYR A 31 -9.22 -16.52 22.89
N GLN A 32 -8.29 -17.15 23.60
CA GLN A 32 -7.50 -18.27 23.13
C GLN A 32 -7.61 -19.42 24.13
N ASN A 33 -8.06 -20.58 23.63
CA ASN A 33 -8.07 -21.84 24.38
C ASN A 33 -6.94 -22.73 23.86
N ASN A 34 -5.98 -23.06 24.73
CA ASN A 34 -4.96 -24.06 24.43
C ASN A 34 -5.28 -25.35 25.20
N TYR A 35 -5.87 -26.33 24.53
CA TYR A 35 -6.28 -27.60 25.15
C TYR A 35 -5.10 -28.49 25.57
N ILE A 36 -3.92 -28.32 24.99
CA ILE A 36 -2.71 -29.08 25.37
C ILE A 36 -2.16 -28.54 26.69
N LYS A 37 -2.07 -27.22 26.83
CA LYS A 37 -1.61 -26.56 28.07
C LYS A 37 -2.71 -26.42 29.12
N GLY A 38 -3.97 -26.68 28.75
CA GLY A 38 -5.14 -26.46 29.60
C GLY A 38 -5.38 -24.98 29.94
N THR A 39 -4.84 -24.04 29.14
CA THR A 39 -4.97 -22.60 29.40
C THR A 39 -6.09 -21.97 28.60
N LYS A 40 -6.78 -21.03 29.23
CA LYS A 40 -7.75 -20.14 28.59
C LYS A 40 -7.39 -18.70 28.93
N GLN A 41 -7.13 -17.90 27.91
CA GLN A 41 -6.85 -16.48 28.03
C GLN A 41 -7.93 -15.68 27.32
N GLU A 42 -8.38 -14.60 27.94
CA GLU A 42 -9.41 -13.72 27.40
C GLU A 42 -8.91 -12.29 27.46
N ILE A 43 -9.29 -11.50 26.45
CA ILE A 43 -8.98 -10.08 26.37
C ILE A 43 -10.23 -9.31 25.96
N SER A 44 -10.35 -8.09 26.49
CA SER A 44 -11.39 -7.15 26.11
C SER A 44 -10.80 -5.75 26.03
N TYR A 45 -11.09 -5.04 24.95
CA TYR A 45 -10.57 -3.70 24.72
C TYR A 45 -11.51 -2.89 23.81
N ASN A 46 -11.30 -1.58 23.79
CA ASN A 46 -12.07 -0.64 22.99
C ASN A 46 -11.16 0.14 22.03
N ALA A 47 -11.69 0.52 20.86
CA ALA A 47 -10.99 1.33 19.87
C ALA A 47 -11.85 2.55 19.48
N PRO A 48 -11.69 3.70 20.15
CA PRO A 48 -12.27 4.97 19.71
C PRO A 48 -11.43 5.60 18.58
N LEU A 49 -12.08 5.97 17.48
CA LEU A 49 -11.45 6.38 16.23
C LEU A 49 -12.13 7.67 15.69
N PRO A 50 -11.79 8.84 16.26
CA PRO A 50 -12.30 10.11 15.74
C PRO A 50 -11.61 10.47 14.42
N ALA A 51 -12.37 11.04 13.49
CA ALA A 51 -11.89 11.47 12.18
C ALA A 51 -12.47 12.84 11.79
N LEU A 52 -11.72 13.56 10.96
CA LEU A 52 -12.17 14.78 10.30
C LEU A 52 -11.57 14.82 8.91
N ASN A 53 -12.43 14.91 7.90
CA ASN A 53 -12.06 15.08 6.51
C ASN A 53 -12.58 16.42 6.01
N VAL A 54 -11.77 17.13 5.22
CA VAL A 54 -12.15 18.40 4.62
C VAL A 54 -11.76 18.36 3.14
N VAL A 55 -12.69 18.73 2.28
CA VAL A 55 -12.47 18.96 0.85
C VAL A 55 -12.86 20.40 0.53
N TYR A 56 -12.03 21.06 -0.27
CA TYR A 56 -12.30 22.36 -0.85
C TYR A 56 -12.31 22.25 -2.38
N HIS A 57 -13.43 22.62 -2.99
CA HIS A 57 -13.65 22.61 -4.42
C HIS A 57 -13.11 23.92 -5.02
N LEU A 58 -11.91 23.90 -5.62
CA LEU A 58 -11.38 25.08 -6.32
C LEU A 58 -12.22 25.42 -7.55
N ASN A 59 -12.73 24.39 -8.23
CA ASN A 59 -13.69 24.44 -9.33
C ASN A 59 -14.21 23.01 -9.61
N ASP A 60 -15.03 22.84 -10.65
CA ASP A 60 -15.63 21.56 -11.04
C ASP A 60 -14.63 20.42 -11.33
N ALA A 61 -13.38 20.75 -11.66
CA ALA A 61 -12.33 19.80 -12.02
C ALA A 61 -11.23 19.66 -10.97
N TRP A 62 -11.18 20.51 -9.94
CA TRP A 62 -10.02 20.59 -9.03
C TRP A 62 -10.43 20.69 -7.56
N ASN A 63 -10.02 19.70 -6.78
CA ASN A 63 -10.23 19.63 -5.34
C ASN A 63 -8.90 19.69 -4.57
N ILE A 64 -8.91 20.33 -3.42
CA ILE A 64 -7.89 20.19 -2.37
C ILE A 64 -8.54 19.44 -1.22
N TYR A 65 -7.82 18.53 -0.58
CA TYR A 65 -8.31 17.83 0.61
C TYR A 65 -7.28 17.81 1.72
N GLY A 66 -7.77 17.74 2.95
CA GLY A 66 -6.96 17.45 4.12
C GLY A 66 -7.78 16.61 5.10
N ASN A 67 -7.15 15.64 5.74
CA ASN A 67 -7.83 14.80 6.71
C ASN A 67 -6.96 14.36 7.87
N THR A 68 -7.64 13.85 8.88
CA THR A 68 -7.04 13.08 9.94
C THR A 68 -7.98 12.05 10.50
N GLU A 69 -7.46 10.88 10.83
CA GLU A 69 -8.27 9.78 11.31
C GLU A 69 -7.50 8.92 12.30
N GLY A 70 -8.24 8.31 13.22
CA GLY A 70 -7.75 7.22 14.04
C GLY A 70 -7.94 5.91 13.29
N SER A 71 -6.92 5.07 13.29
CA SER A 71 -7.00 3.68 12.82
C SER A 71 -6.40 2.76 13.88
N PHE A 72 -6.66 1.46 13.80
CA PHE A 72 -6.15 0.51 14.79
C PHE A 72 -5.89 -0.87 14.22
N GLY A 73 -4.95 -1.58 14.85
CA GLY A 73 -4.72 -3.01 14.70
C GLY A 73 -5.29 -3.76 15.91
N THR A 74 -5.89 -4.92 15.68
CA THR A 74 -6.43 -5.76 16.75
C THR A 74 -5.33 -6.48 17.51
N VAL A 75 -5.58 -6.83 18.77
CA VAL A 75 -4.78 -7.86 19.45
C VAL A 75 -5.05 -9.21 18.77
N GLN A 76 -4.09 -9.68 17.96
CA GLN A 76 -4.20 -10.95 17.25
C GLN A 76 -4.19 -12.13 18.21
N TYR A 77 -4.73 -13.29 17.80
CA TYR A 77 -4.78 -14.48 18.66
C TYR A 77 -3.39 -14.93 19.12
N SER A 78 -2.38 -14.87 18.25
CA SER A 78 -0.98 -15.17 18.57
C SER A 78 -0.41 -14.27 19.66
N GLN A 79 -0.94 -13.04 19.77
CA GLN A 79 -0.48 -12.00 20.68
C GLN A 79 -1.30 -11.93 21.98
N ILE A 80 -2.35 -12.75 22.15
CA ILE A 80 -3.17 -12.79 23.38
C ILE A 80 -2.30 -13.11 24.61
N GLY A 81 -1.41 -14.10 24.50
CA GLY A 81 -0.50 -14.45 25.60
C GLY A 81 0.37 -13.27 26.00
N LYS A 82 1.03 -12.64 25.01
CA LYS A 82 1.84 -11.43 25.21
C LYS A 82 1.05 -10.28 25.84
N ALA A 83 -0.18 -10.04 25.37
CA ALA A 83 -1.05 -9.00 25.90
C ALA A 83 -1.37 -9.21 27.38
N VAL A 84 -1.84 -10.42 27.73
CA VAL A 84 -2.20 -10.79 29.10
C VAL A 84 -0.98 -10.74 30.01
N ASP A 85 0.14 -11.33 29.59
CA ASP A 85 1.36 -11.43 30.41
C ASP A 85 2.01 -10.06 30.64
N SER A 86 1.92 -9.15 29.67
CA SER A 86 2.40 -7.77 29.81
C SER A 86 1.52 -6.89 30.70
N GLY A 87 0.28 -7.32 30.99
CA GLY A 87 -0.71 -6.52 31.70
C GLY A 87 -1.30 -5.33 30.92
N ASN A 88 -0.96 -5.17 29.63
CA ASN A 88 -1.45 -4.09 28.77
C ASN A 88 -2.24 -4.63 27.57
N ILE A 89 -3.57 -4.54 27.67
CA ILE A 89 -4.52 -4.99 26.65
C ILE A 89 -5.14 -3.76 26.00
N GLU A 90 -4.43 -3.22 25.04
CA GLU A 90 -4.84 -2.06 24.24
C GLU A 90 -4.64 -2.41 22.76
N PRO A 91 -5.49 -1.92 21.85
CA PRO A 91 -5.25 -2.12 20.44
C PRO A 91 -3.94 -1.46 20.01
N GLU A 92 -3.42 -1.88 18.87
CA GLU A 92 -2.39 -1.14 18.16
C GLU A 92 -3.05 0.13 17.61
N LYS A 93 -2.50 1.32 17.86
CA LYS A 93 -3.18 2.60 17.55
C LYS A 93 -2.41 3.39 16.53
N ALA A 94 -3.07 3.79 15.46
CA ALA A 94 -2.51 4.69 14.47
C ALA A 94 -3.28 6.01 14.39
N ARG A 95 -2.53 7.06 14.09
CA ARG A 95 -3.08 8.37 13.71
C ARG A 95 -2.52 8.76 12.35
N THR A 96 -3.42 8.97 11.41
CA THR A 96 -3.12 9.39 10.04
C THR A 96 -3.43 10.87 9.87
N TRP A 97 -2.62 11.54 9.08
CA TRP A 97 -2.82 12.89 8.57
C TRP A 97 -2.51 12.90 7.08
N GLU A 98 -3.41 13.45 6.28
CA GLU A 98 -3.20 13.59 4.85
C GLU A 98 -3.50 15.01 4.40
N LEU A 99 -2.78 15.45 3.37
CA LEU A 99 -3.01 16.70 2.67
C LEU A 99 -2.74 16.46 1.19
N GLY A 100 -3.69 16.75 0.33
CA GLY A 100 -3.51 16.50 -1.09
C GLY A 100 -4.43 17.29 -1.97
N THR A 101 -4.33 16.99 -3.26
CA THR A 101 -5.11 17.63 -4.30
C THR A 101 -5.37 16.67 -5.44
N ARG A 102 -6.53 16.81 -6.07
CA ARG A 102 -6.95 16.00 -7.21
C ARG A 102 -7.49 16.92 -8.29
N PHE A 103 -6.99 16.73 -9.50
CA PHE A 103 -7.43 17.39 -10.72
C PHE A 103 -7.95 16.32 -11.70
N ASP A 104 -9.15 16.51 -12.24
CA ASP A 104 -9.74 15.61 -13.26
C ASP A 104 -10.50 16.46 -14.28
N ASN A 105 -9.99 16.51 -15.50
CA ASN A 105 -10.72 17.01 -16.66
C ASN A 105 -10.63 16.01 -17.82
N SER A 106 -11.09 16.41 -19.01
CA SER A 106 -11.09 15.53 -20.19
C SER A 106 -9.69 15.15 -20.68
N ILE A 107 -8.65 15.91 -20.36
CA ILE A 107 -7.30 15.75 -20.91
C ILE A 107 -6.31 15.26 -19.84
N VAL A 108 -6.40 15.75 -18.61
CA VAL A 108 -5.49 15.47 -17.50
C VAL A 108 -6.27 14.92 -16.31
N LYS A 109 -5.76 13.83 -15.76
CA LYS A 109 -6.16 13.32 -14.44
C LYS A 109 -4.91 13.24 -13.59
N ALA A 110 -4.85 14.00 -12.52
CA ALA A 110 -3.68 14.06 -11.66
C ALA A 110 -4.08 14.14 -10.19
N GLU A 111 -3.30 13.52 -9.33
CA GLU A 111 -3.39 13.74 -7.90
C GLU A 111 -2.01 13.69 -7.26
N VAL A 112 -1.88 14.46 -6.19
CA VAL A 112 -0.70 14.47 -5.33
C VAL A 112 -1.19 14.58 -3.89
N GLY A 113 -0.74 13.68 -3.03
CA GLY A 113 -1.03 13.65 -1.61
C GLY A 113 0.25 13.51 -0.80
N LEU A 114 0.26 14.14 0.36
CA LEU A 114 1.22 13.92 1.43
C LEU A 114 0.53 13.16 2.53
N PHE A 115 1.24 12.25 3.17
CA PHE A 115 0.71 11.49 4.30
C PHE A 115 1.71 11.42 5.46
N LEU A 116 1.16 11.31 6.67
CA LEU A 116 1.87 11.00 7.91
C LEU A 116 1.04 10.01 8.71
N ILE A 117 1.62 8.86 9.03
CA ILE A 117 1.06 7.84 9.90
C ILE A 117 2.02 7.66 11.08
N ASN A 118 1.53 7.84 12.30
CA ASN A 118 2.21 7.32 13.49
C ASN A 118 1.45 6.08 13.94
N PHE A 119 2.11 4.93 14.00
CA PHE A 119 1.52 3.67 14.43
C PHE A 119 2.23 3.17 15.69
N ASN A 120 1.49 3.05 16.78
CA ASN A 120 2.01 2.82 18.12
C ASN A 120 1.40 1.55 18.73
N ASN A 121 2.08 1.01 19.74
CA ASN A 121 1.61 -0.14 20.51
C ASN A 121 1.39 -1.39 19.65
N GLN A 122 2.20 -1.58 18.60
CA GLN A 122 2.17 -2.81 17.80
C GLN A 122 2.62 -3.97 18.68
N TYR A 123 1.89 -5.09 18.64
CA TYR A 123 2.25 -6.26 19.42
C TYR A 123 3.50 -6.94 18.87
N ASP A 124 3.73 -6.87 17.57
CA ASP A 124 5.02 -7.25 16.99
C ASP A 124 6.03 -6.12 17.23
N SER A 125 7.11 -6.41 17.96
CA SER A 125 8.19 -5.44 18.20
C SER A 125 9.04 -5.28 16.94
N ASN A 126 9.60 -4.08 16.78
CA ASN A 126 10.58 -3.77 15.75
C ASN A 126 12.02 -3.99 16.24
N GLN A 127 12.26 -4.45 17.47
CA GLN A 127 13.59 -4.79 17.97
C GLN A 127 14.08 -6.12 17.37
N THR A 128 15.38 -6.43 17.49
CA THR A 128 15.91 -7.71 16.99
C THR A 128 15.43 -8.91 17.80
N THR A 129 15.20 -8.69 19.11
CA THR A 129 14.68 -9.70 20.02
C THR A 129 13.38 -9.18 20.62
N ASP A 130 12.27 -9.83 20.27
CA ASP A 130 10.99 -9.47 20.84
C ASP A 130 10.89 -9.91 22.31
N SER A 131 10.25 -9.08 23.14
CA SER A 131 10.00 -9.36 24.55
C SER A 131 8.54 -9.10 24.91
N VAL A 132 8.08 -9.65 26.03
CA VAL A 132 6.67 -9.56 26.44
C VAL A 132 6.17 -8.11 26.58
N THR A 133 7.05 -7.19 26.99
CA THR A 133 6.74 -5.77 27.17
C THR A 133 7.07 -4.90 25.95
N ALA A 134 7.88 -5.39 25.01
CA ALA A 134 8.21 -4.64 23.80
C ALA A 134 6.97 -4.40 22.95
N ARG A 135 6.95 -3.24 22.28
CA ARG A 135 5.82 -2.77 21.47
C ARG A 135 6.35 -1.98 20.30
N GLY A 136 6.08 -2.47 19.10
CA GLY A 136 6.46 -1.81 17.87
C GLY A 136 5.86 -0.41 17.78
N LYS A 137 6.65 0.48 17.20
CA LYS A 137 6.27 1.87 16.96
C LYS A 137 6.94 2.31 15.69
N THR A 138 6.14 2.63 14.68
CA THR A 138 6.63 3.03 13.36
C THR A 138 6.03 4.36 12.95
N ARG A 139 6.78 5.11 12.14
CA ARG A 139 6.30 6.33 11.49
C ARG A 139 6.45 6.18 9.99
N HIS A 140 5.37 6.40 9.27
CA HIS A 140 5.33 6.40 7.81
C HIS A 140 5.03 7.80 7.35
N THR A 141 5.92 8.39 6.57
CA THR A 141 5.70 9.70 5.95
C THR A 141 6.00 9.62 4.49
N GLY A 142 5.22 10.29 3.67
CA GLY A 142 5.45 10.19 2.25
C GLY A 142 4.66 11.15 1.39
N LEU A 143 4.90 10.98 0.10
CA LEU A 143 4.16 11.60 -0.99
C LEU A 143 3.67 10.49 -1.88
N GLU A 144 2.42 10.57 -2.31
CA GLU A 144 1.84 9.72 -3.34
C GLU A 144 1.35 10.61 -4.47
N SER A 145 1.60 10.19 -5.70
CA SER A 145 1.18 10.95 -6.87
C SER A 145 0.89 10.02 -8.02
N GLN A 146 -0.08 10.41 -8.83
CA GLN A 146 -0.30 9.82 -10.14
C GLN A 146 -0.81 10.87 -11.12
N ILE A 147 -0.46 10.68 -12.38
CA ILE A 147 -0.90 11.51 -13.49
C ILE A 147 -1.19 10.63 -14.70
N ARG A 148 -2.25 10.98 -15.42
CA ARG A 148 -2.55 10.53 -16.77
C ARG A 148 -2.82 11.76 -17.62
N TYR A 149 -2.23 11.81 -18.81
CA TYR A 149 -2.38 12.90 -19.76
C TYR A 149 -2.72 12.32 -21.14
N ASP A 150 -3.80 12.81 -21.74
CA ASP A 150 -4.12 12.60 -23.15
C ASP A 150 -3.24 13.52 -24.00
N LEU A 151 -2.34 12.94 -24.79
CA LEU A 151 -1.35 13.69 -25.56
C LEU A 151 -1.93 14.27 -26.86
N SER A 152 -3.19 13.99 -27.20
CA SER A 152 -3.86 14.55 -28.38
C SER A 152 -3.93 16.09 -28.35
N ASP A 153 -3.95 16.68 -27.15
CA ASP A 153 -3.93 18.14 -26.93
C ASP A 153 -2.58 18.79 -27.33
N LEU A 154 -1.49 18.01 -27.35
CA LEU A 154 -0.16 18.53 -27.74
C LEU A 154 0.04 18.58 -29.25
N SER A 155 -0.44 17.58 -29.98
CA SER A 155 -0.27 17.46 -31.43
C SER A 155 -1.23 16.41 -32.01
N PRO A 156 -1.82 16.65 -33.20
CA PRO A 156 -2.60 15.63 -33.91
C PRO A 156 -1.84 14.34 -34.18
N THR A 157 -0.50 14.38 -34.24
CA THR A 157 0.34 13.18 -34.41
C THR A 157 0.33 12.25 -33.20
N LEU A 158 -0.17 12.70 -32.05
CA LEU A 158 -0.28 11.96 -30.79
C LEU A 158 -1.73 11.61 -30.46
N GLU A 159 -2.64 11.65 -31.45
CA GLU A 159 -4.02 11.23 -31.28
C GLU A 159 -4.09 9.78 -30.78
N ASN A 160 -4.97 9.50 -29.81
CA ASN A 160 -5.13 8.22 -29.13
C ASN A 160 -3.93 7.76 -28.29
N VAL A 161 -2.95 8.65 -28.03
CA VAL A 161 -1.82 8.39 -27.14
C VAL A 161 -2.09 9.00 -25.77
N SER A 162 -2.03 8.20 -24.72
CA SER A 162 -2.05 8.66 -23.34
C SER A 162 -0.77 8.25 -22.62
N ALA A 163 -0.18 9.20 -21.89
CA ALA A 163 0.92 8.93 -20.98
C ALA A 163 0.41 8.87 -19.54
N TYR A 164 1.01 8.01 -18.73
CA TYR A 164 0.75 7.99 -17.30
C TYR A 164 2.02 7.74 -16.49
N ALA A 165 2.00 8.21 -15.25
CA ALA A 165 3.00 7.90 -14.26
C ALA A 165 2.36 7.84 -12.87
N SER A 166 2.86 6.97 -12.02
CA SER A 166 2.62 6.98 -10.58
C SER A 166 3.94 6.94 -9.83
N TYR A 167 3.99 7.62 -8.71
CA TYR A 167 5.17 7.70 -7.86
C TYR A 167 4.75 7.85 -6.41
N ALA A 168 5.33 7.01 -5.55
CA ALA A 168 5.26 7.11 -4.12
C ALA A 168 6.68 7.24 -3.54
N TYR A 169 6.88 8.28 -2.75
CA TYR A 169 7.97 8.37 -1.79
C TYR A 169 7.47 7.92 -0.43
N VAL A 170 8.05 6.87 0.15
CA VAL A 170 7.64 6.34 1.45
C VAL A 170 8.84 6.21 2.38
N ASN A 171 8.85 6.99 3.45
CA ASN A 171 9.85 6.86 4.50
C ASN A 171 9.22 6.24 5.75
N ALA A 172 9.24 4.91 5.80
CA ALA A 172 8.84 4.12 6.96
C ALA A 172 10.03 3.92 7.91
N VAL A 173 9.94 4.42 9.13
CA VAL A 173 11.02 4.44 10.12
C VAL A 173 10.56 3.84 11.45
N ILE A 174 11.40 3.01 12.04
CA ILE A 174 11.23 2.47 13.39
C ILE A 174 11.47 3.60 14.39
N ARG A 175 10.47 3.83 15.24
CA ARG A 175 10.44 4.84 16.31
C ARG A 175 10.24 4.22 17.68
N GLU A 176 10.24 2.89 17.77
CA GLU A 176 10.39 2.14 19.02
C GLU A 176 11.78 2.45 19.59
N GLU A 177 11.86 2.71 20.89
CA GLU A 177 13.14 2.86 21.57
C GLU A 177 13.79 1.47 21.74
N GLY A 178 15.04 1.32 21.33
CA GLY A 178 15.71 0.03 21.31
C GLY A 178 16.91 0.01 20.36
N ASP A 179 17.39 -1.18 20.06
CA ASP A 179 18.54 -1.44 19.18
C ASP A 179 18.31 -1.07 17.70
N THR A 180 17.04 -0.98 17.27
CA THR A 180 16.65 -0.65 15.88
C THR A 180 16.04 0.75 15.74
N HIS A 181 16.12 1.60 16.78
CA HIS A 181 15.56 2.95 16.70
C HIS A 181 16.20 3.75 15.56
N GLY A 182 15.36 4.33 14.68
CA GLY A 182 15.81 5.11 13.53
C GLY A 182 16.10 4.29 12.27
N ASN A 183 16.09 2.96 12.36
CA ASN A 183 16.19 2.09 11.19
C ASN A 183 14.94 2.20 10.30
N GLN A 184 15.12 1.85 9.03
CA GLN A 184 14.04 1.72 8.07
C GLN A 184 13.21 0.47 8.39
N VAL A 185 11.88 0.58 8.30
CA VAL A 185 11.01 -0.59 8.40
C VAL A 185 11.31 -1.57 7.26
N PRO A 186 11.43 -2.89 7.53
CA PRO A 186 11.67 -3.89 6.49
C PRO A 186 10.63 -3.83 5.38
N PHE A 187 11.04 -4.25 4.18
CA PHE A 187 10.18 -4.38 3.00
C PHE A 187 9.44 -3.09 2.56
N SER A 188 9.97 -1.92 2.93
CA SER A 188 9.42 -0.62 2.54
C SER A 188 10.37 0.11 1.59
N PRO A 189 10.31 -0.11 0.27
CA PRO A 189 11.13 0.65 -0.68
C PRO A 189 10.78 2.15 -0.61
N LYS A 190 11.80 3.01 -0.52
CA LYS A 190 11.59 4.45 -0.38
C LYS A 190 10.98 5.12 -1.60
N ASN A 191 11.26 4.60 -2.78
CA ASN A 191 10.73 5.08 -4.03
C ASN A 191 10.10 3.90 -4.75
N LYS A 192 8.83 4.01 -5.13
CA LYS A 192 8.13 3.02 -5.96
C LYS A 192 7.25 3.76 -6.95
N GLY A 193 7.13 3.23 -8.16
CA GLY A 193 6.28 3.86 -9.15
C GLY A 193 6.08 3.05 -10.41
N THR A 194 5.21 3.57 -11.25
CA THR A 194 4.99 3.08 -12.61
C THR A 194 5.03 4.24 -13.59
N LEU A 195 5.32 3.96 -14.84
CA LEU A 195 5.13 4.90 -15.93
C LEU A 195 4.82 4.13 -17.20
N GLY A 196 4.08 4.74 -18.12
CA GLY A 196 3.76 4.07 -19.36
C GLY A 196 3.08 4.95 -20.38
N LEU A 197 2.90 4.35 -21.55
CA LEU A 197 2.22 4.91 -22.70
C LEU A 197 1.19 3.90 -23.18
N ASP A 198 -0.04 4.38 -23.35
CA ASP A 198 -1.13 3.67 -23.98
C ASP A 198 -1.38 4.32 -25.35
N TYR A 199 -1.41 3.53 -26.42
CA TYR A 199 -1.76 3.98 -27.77
C TYR A 199 -2.92 3.14 -28.30
N THR A 200 -4.04 3.78 -28.62
CA THR A 200 -5.32 3.10 -28.89
C THR A 200 -5.96 3.45 -30.24
N PRO A 201 -5.28 3.23 -31.38
CA PRO A 201 -5.81 3.62 -32.68
C PRO A 201 -6.91 2.66 -33.16
N GLY A 202 -8.12 3.18 -33.33
CA GLY A 202 -9.28 2.40 -33.77
C GLY A 202 -9.53 1.21 -32.83
N ASN A 203 -9.43 0.00 -33.37
CA ASN A 203 -9.66 -1.24 -32.61
C ASN A 203 -8.39 -1.82 -31.97
N TRP A 204 -7.23 -1.21 -32.19
CA TRP A 204 -5.97 -1.66 -31.60
C TRP A 204 -5.75 -0.99 -30.25
N PHE A 205 -5.04 -1.70 -29.38
CA PHE A 205 -4.43 -1.10 -28.20
C PHE A 205 -3.01 -1.61 -28.02
N PHE A 206 -2.10 -0.69 -27.77
CA PHE A 206 -0.70 -0.92 -27.47
C PHE A 206 -0.40 -0.28 -26.12
N ASN A 207 0.35 -0.98 -25.29
CA ASN A 207 0.80 -0.50 -24.00
C ASN A 207 2.30 -0.79 -23.87
N VAL A 208 3.03 0.22 -23.44
CA VAL A 208 4.38 0.07 -22.89
C VAL A 208 4.33 0.59 -21.47
N ASN A 209 4.82 -0.20 -20.53
CA ASN A 209 4.84 0.16 -19.12
C ASN A 209 6.20 -0.13 -18.51
N SER A 210 6.48 0.56 -17.42
CA SER A 210 7.57 0.26 -16.51
C SER A 210 7.06 0.29 -15.07
N GLU A 211 7.60 -0.61 -14.26
CA GLU A 211 7.46 -0.60 -12.81
C GLU A 211 8.86 -0.54 -12.20
N TYR A 212 9.05 0.32 -11.21
CA TYR A 212 10.32 0.44 -10.52
C TYR A 212 10.15 0.56 -9.02
N GLN A 213 11.17 0.14 -8.29
CA GLN A 213 11.31 0.40 -6.86
C GLN A 213 12.78 0.51 -6.43
N SER A 214 13.06 1.33 -5.43
CA SER A 214 14.39 1.41 -4.81
C SER A 214 14.66 0.20 -3.91
N GLY A 215 15.91 0.07 -3.44
CA GLY A 215 16.26 -0.97 -2.48
C GLY A 215 15.53 -0.85 -1.14
N GLN A 216 15.52 -1.96 -0.41
CA GLN A 216 14.86 -2.15 0.89
C GLN A 216 15.67 -3.11 1.76
N PHE A 217 15.28 -3.26 3.03
CA PHE A 217 15.88 -4.20 3.98
C PHE A 217 14.92 -5.35 4.28
N ALA A 218 15.45 -6.51 4.65
CA ALA A 218 14.66 -7.68 5.00
C ALA A 218 14.37 -7.80 6.50
N ASP A 219 15.14 -7.11 7.33
CA ASP A 219 15.15 -7.24 8.79
C ASP A 219 15.20 -5.88 9.51
N ASN A 220 14.72 -5.85 10.75
CA ASN A 220 14.64 -4.61 11.52
C ASN A 220 16.02 -4.01 11.85
N ALA A 221 17.08 -4.82 11.89
CA ALA A 221 18.45 -4.36 12.08
C ALA A 221 19.04 -3.67 10.84
N ASN A 222 18.34 -3.73 9.69
CA ASN A 222 18.80 -3.19 8.41
C ASN A 222 20.16 -3.76 8.00
N THR A 223 20.30 -5.09 8.14
CA THR A 223 21.53 -5.79 7.78
C THR A 223 21.80 -5.62 6.29
N VAL A 224 22.97 -5.08 5.95
CA VAL A 224 23.37 -4.82 4.55
C VAL A 224 23.94 -6.08 3.91
N GLU A 225 24.85 -6.74 4.61
CA GLU A 225 25.52 -7.97 4.15
C GLU A 225 24.52 -9.12 4.05
N GLU A 226 24.65 -9.91 2.99
CA GLU A 226 23.80 -11.08 2.77
C GLU A 226 24.20 -12.22 3.71
N SER A 227 23.22 -12.84 4.38
CA SER A 227 23.45 -14.06 5.16
C SER A 227 23.64 -15.27 4.24
N ALA A 228 24.37 -16.28 4.71
CA ALA A 228 24.60 -17.51 3.94
C ALA A 228 23.32 -18.28 3.56
N ASP A 229 22.23 -18.12 4.33
CA ASP A 229 20.91 -18.69 4.03
C ASP A 229 20.02 -17.76 3.17
N GLY A 230 20.51 -16.56 2.82
CA GLY A 230 19.81 -15.59 2.00
C GLY A 230 18.61 -14.89 2.65
N SER A 231 18.34 -15.12 3.94
CA SER A 231 17.18 -14.57 4.66
C SER A 231 17.32 -13.08 5.01
N THR A 232 18.56 -12.60 5.20
CA THR A 232 18.89 -11.20 5.53
C THR A 232 19.82 -10.59 4.48
N GLY A 233 19.98 -9.27 4.56
CA GLY A 233 20.78 -8.50 3.62
C GLY A 233 19.94 -7.50 2.84
N ARG A 234 20.61 -6.50 2.26
CA ARG A 234 19.95 -5.50 1.43
C ARG A 234 19.30 -6.17 0.23
N ILE A 235 18.04 -5.82 -0.04
CA ILE A 235 17.31 -6.20 -1.25
C ILE A 235 17.51 -5.08 -2.26
N PRO A 236 18.17 -5.32 -3.41
CA PRO A 236 18.36 -4.31 -4.44
C PRO A 236 17.03 -3.78 -5.00
N GLY A 237 17.05 -2.54 -5.48
CA GLY A 237 15.96 -2.01 -6.27
C GLY A 237 16.03 -2.52 -7.71
N PHE A 238 14.96 -2.33 -8.47
CA PHE A 238 14.87 -2.75 -9.87
C PHE A 238 13.97 -1.80 -10.66
N MET A 239 14.07 -1.88 -11.99
CA MET A 239 13.14 -1.28 -12.93
C MET A 239 12.85 -2.29 -14.03
N LEU A 240 11.59 -2.70 -14.14
CA LEU A 240 11.11 -3.64 -15.14
C LEU A 240 10.39 -2.90 -16.24
N TRP A 241 10.37 -3.49 -17.42
CA TRP A 241 9.59 -3.00 -18.56
C TRP A 241 8.65 -4.09 -19.06
N GLY A 242 7.46 -3.69 -19.46
CA GLY A 242 6.43 -4.55 -20.02
C GLY A 242 5.83 -3.94 -21.28
N ALA A 243 5.30 -4.80 -22.13
CA ALA A 243 4.57 -4.38 -23.31
C ALA A 243 3.41 -5.32 -23.59
N ARG A 244 2.36 -4.77 -24.20
CA ARG A 244 1.17 -5.52 -24.60
C ARG A 244 0.62 -4.92 -25.88
N ALA A 245 0.20 -5.79 -26.79
CA ALA A 245 -0.55 -5.42 -27.98
C ALA A 245 -1.83 -6.26 -28.05
N GLY A 246 -2.92 -5.67 -28.48
CA GLY A 246 -4.16 -6.39 -28.68
C GLY A 246 -5.14 -5.68 -29.60
N TYR A 247 -6.23 -6.39 -29.89
CA TYR A 247 -7.23 -5.99 -30.86
C TYR A 247 -8.63 -6.30 -30.34
N GLN A 248 -9.55 -5.37 -30.59
CA GLN A 248 -10.97 -5.48 -30.29
C GLN A 248 -11.73 -5.79 -31.59
N PHE A 249 -12.29 -6.99 -31.71
CA PHE A 249 -12.93 -7.44 -32.95
C PHE A 249 -14.34 -6.84 -33.16
N GLY A 250 -14.91 -6.22 -32.14
CA GLY A 250 -16.23 -5.60 -32.20
C GLY A 250 -17.40 -6.58 -32.07
N ALA A 251 -18.62 -6.05 -32.23
CA ALA A 251 -19.86 -6.77 -31.95
C ALA A 251 -20.07 -8.00 -32.85
N ASP A 252 -19.62 -7.95 -34.10
CA ASP A 252 -19.73 -9.06 -35.08
C ASP A 252 -19.04 -10.35 -34.60
N MET A 253 -18.09 -10.20 -33.67
CA MET A 253 -17.34 -11.30 -33.05
C MET A 253 -17.61 -11.39 -31.54
N ALA A 254 -18.83 -11.10 -31.10
CA ALA A 254 -19.24 -11.13 -29.68
C ALA A 254 -18.30 -10.30 -28.77
N ASN A 255 -17.88 -9.14 -29.27
CA ASN A 255 -16.94 -8.23 -28.60
C ASN A 255 -15.65 -8.93 -28.15
N LEU A 256 -15.16 -9.89 -28.96
CA LEU A 256 -13.92 -10.59 -28.71
C LEU A 256 -12.77 -9.57 -28.58
N ASN A 257 -12.00 -9.69 -27.51
CA ASN A 257 -10.74 -8.98 -27.34
C ASN A 257 -9.63 -10.00 -27.18
N LEU A 258 -8.58 -9.87 -27.99
CA LEU A 258 -7.36 -10.68 -27.88
C LEU A 258 -6.16 -9.78 -27.60
N ALA A 259 -5.26 -10.25 -26.75
CA ALA A 259 -3.98 -9.58 -26.52
C ALA A 259 -2.84 -10.56 -26.29
N PHE A 260 -1.64 -10.14 -26.65
CA PHE A 260 -0.39 -10.77 -26.28
C PHE A 260 0.49 -9.76 -25.56
N GLY A 261 1.24 -10.20 -24.56
CA GLY A 261 2.14 -9.32 -23.85
C GLY A 261 3.34 -10.02 -23.24
N VAL A 262 4.27 -9.18 -22.81
CA VAL A 262 5.53 -9.56 -22.19
C VAL A 262 5.68 -8.74 -20.92
N LYS A 263 5.93 -9.42 -19.80
CA LYS A 263 6.42 -8.79 -18.57
C LYS A 263 7.92 -8.96 -18.48
N ASN A 264 8.62 -8.00 -17.88
CA ASN A 264 10.08 -7.99 -17.74
C ASN A 264 10.78 -8.25 -19.10
N ILE A 265 10.54 -7.37 -20.09
CA ILE A 265 11.04 -7.51 -21.47
C ILE A 265 12.55 -7.71 -21.50
N PHE A 266 13.28 -7.02 -20.64
CA PHE A 266 14.75 -7.07 -20.62
C PHE A 266 15.29 -8.25 -19.81
N ASP A 267 14.43 -9.09 -19.23
CA ASP A 267 14.82 -10.20 -18.37
C ASP A 267 15.75 -9.75 -17.24
N HIS A 268 15.41 -8.61 -16.63
CA HIS A 268 16.18 -8.05 -15.53
C HIS A 268 16.08 -8.99 -14.32
N GLU A 269 17.23 -9.43 -13.82
CA GLU A 269 17.32 -10.28 -12.65
C GLU A 269 17.11 -9.45 -11.38
N TYR A 270 16.19 -9.89 -10.54
CA TYR A 270 15.93 -9.31 -9.23
C TYR A 270 15.42 -10.39 -8.28
N PHE A 271 15.35 -10.08 -7.00
CA PHE A 271 14.83 -10.99 -5.99
C PHE A 271 14.21 -10.22 -4.82
N THR A 272 13.46 -10.93 -4.00
CA THR A 272 13.10 -10.51 -2.64
C THR A 272 13.56 -11.57 -1.64
N ARG A 273 13.38 -11.33 -0.34
CA ARG A 273 13.71 -12.27 0.73
C ARG A 273 12.47 -12.59 1.55
N ALA A 274 12.40 -13.79 2.10
CA ALA A 274 11.62 -14.06 3.31
C ALA A 274 12.61 -14.15 4.48
N TYR A 275 12.32 -13.45 5.58
CA TYR A 275 13.22 -13.32 6.73
C TYR A 275 12.87 -14.29 7.86
N ASP A 276 11.63 -14.25 8.35
CA ASP A 276 11.23 -14.97 9.57
C ASP A 276 10.52 -16.32 9.34
N ASP A 277 10.01 -16.58 8.15
CA ASP A 277 9.26 -17.80 7.87
C ASP A 277 10.17 -19.05 7.77
N ASN A 278 9.60 -20.23 7.98
CA ASN A 278 10.34 -21.50 7.86
C ASN A 278 10.95 -21.72 6.46
N ASN A 279 10.35 -21.14 5.42
CA ASN A 279 10.85 -21.13 4.04
C ASN A 279 11.64 -19.85 3.73
N LYS A 280 12.28 -19.23 4.73
CA LYS A 280 13.17 -18.07 4.55
C LYS A 280 14.24 -18.31 3.48
N GLY A 281 14.71 -17.20 2.91
CA GLY A 281 15.74 -17.20 1.88
C GLY A 281 15.39 -16.29 0.70
N LEU A 282 16.11 -16.47 -0.39
CA LEU A 282 15.96 -15.71 -1.64
C LEU A 282 14.79 -16.22 -2.47
N TYR A 283 14.00 -15.28 -2.99
CA TYR A 283 12.90 -15.54 -3.91
C TYR A 283 13.16 -14.79 -5.21
N ALA A 284 13.46 -15.55 -6.26
CA ALA A 284 13.67 -14.98 -7.59
C ALA A 284 12.45 -14.17 -8.03
N GLY A 285 12.71 -12.96 -8.50
CA GLY A 285 11.71 -12.11 -9.13
C GLY A 285 11.20 -12.74 -10.43
N GLN A 286 10.03 -12.28 -10.88
CA GLN A 286 9.44 -12.75 -12.13
C GLN A 286 10.40 -12.49 -13.32
N PRO A 287 10.92 -13.54 -13.99
CA PRO A 287 11.74 -13.38 -15.19
C PRO A 287 10.86 -12.93 -16.37
N ARG A 288 11.45 -12.77 -17.56
CA ARG A 288 10.70 -12.50 -18.78
C ARG A 288 9.55 -13.49 -18.92
N THR A 289 8.32 -12.98 -18.92
CA THR A 289 7.11 -13.80 -18.96
C THR A 289 6.21 -13.40 -20.12
N LEU A 290 5.92 -14.34 -20.99
CA LEU A 290 4.96 -14.18 -22.08
C LEU A 290 3.56 -14.55 -21.59
N TYR A 291 2.55 -13.81 -22.03
CA TYR A 291 1.16 -14.12 -21.72
C TYR A 291 0.24 -13.78 -22.88
N MET A 292 -0.90 -14.47 -22.93
CA MET A 292 -2.01 -14.16 -23.83
C MET A 292 -3.29 -13.94 -23.03
N GLN A 293 -4.17 -13.09 -23.55
CA GLN A 293 -5.47 -12.80 -22.95
C GLN A 293 -6.55 -12.88 -24.02
N GLY A 294 -7.70 -13.45 -23.65
CA GLY A 294 -8.90 -13.48 -24.45
C GLY A 294 -10.11 -13.18 -23.59
N SER A 295 -11.04 -12.37 -24.09
CA SER A 295 -12.33 -12.12 -23.42
C SER A 295 -13.44 -12.00 -24.45
N LEU A 296 -14.65 -12.42 -24.07
CA LEU A 296 -15.89 -12.31 -24.83
C LEU A 296 -16.93 -11.58 -23.99
N LYS A 297 -17.81 -10.81 -24.63
CA LYS A 297 -18.97 -10.19 -24.00
C LYS A 297 -20.20 -10.43 -24.86
N PHE A 298 -21.08 -11.30 -24.37
CA PHE A 298 -22.38 -11.62 -24.98
C PHE A 298 -23.43 -10.56 -24.66
#